data_AF-A0A1G5X5R1-F1
#
_entry.id   AF-A0A1G5X5R1-F1
#
_cell.length_a   1.000
_cell.length_b   1.000
_cell.length_c   1.000
_cell.angle_alpha   90.00
_cell.angle_beta   90.00
_cell.angle_gamma   90.00
#
_symmetry.space_group_name_H-M   'P 1'
#
loop_
_entity.id
_entity.type
_entity.pdbx_description
1 polymer ?
#
loop_
_entity_poly.entity_id
_entity_poly.type
_entity_poly.pdbx_seq_one_letter_code
_entity_poly.pdbx_strand_id
1 'polypeptide(L)'
;FKDLFGISDLFATSSLFKWITNAYGRKIAEIDKVVDMFKNHISGVLNALTQRLSNAMAERLNGKIQELKTVGRGYRTFANFRSAILFFNGGLDLYPH
;
A
#
# COMPACT_ATOMS: atom_id res chain seq x y z
N PHE A 1 -10.21 -13.20 5.92
CA PHE A 1 -9.19 -12.27 5.37
C PHE A 1 -7.97 -12.20 6.28
N LYS A 2 -8.14 -12.06 7.60
CA LYS A 2 -7.03 -12.17 8.58
C LYS A 2 -6.34 -13.55 8.58
N ASP A 3 -7.05 -14.60 8.21
CA ASP A 3 -6.53 -15.98 8.16
C ASP A 3 -5.59 -16.25 6.98
N LEU A 4 -5.24 -15.24 6.17
CA LEU A 4 -4.31 -15.36 5.03
C LEU A 4 -2.86 -15.04 5.41
N PHE A 5 -2.62 -14.43 6.57
CA PHE A 5 -1.31 -13.89 6.92
C PHE A 5 -0.50 -14.88 7.77
N GLY A 6 0.69 -15.26 7.29
CA GLY A 6 1.68 -15.99 8.06
C GLY A 6 1.63 -17.52 7.97
N ILE A 7 1.13 -18.07 6.86
CA ILE A 7 1.21 -19.50 6.53
C ILE A 7 2.33 -19.74 5.49
N SER A 8 2.87 -20.96 5.46
CA SER A 8 3.82 -21.42 4.44
C SER A 8 3.35 -21.09 3.02
N ASP A 9 4.31 -20.85 2.13
CA ASP A 9 4.12 -20.39 0.73
C ASP A 9 3.02 -21.15 -0.04
N LEU A 10 2.93 -22.46 0.20
CA LEU A 10 1.93 -23.34 -0.42
C LEU A 10 0.49 -23.07 0.05
N PHE A 11 0.29 -22.72 1.32
CA PHE A 11 -1.03 -22.44 1.86
C PHE A 11 -1.50 -21.02 1.52
N ALA A 12 -0.58 -20.04 1.48
CA ALA A 12 -0.90 -18.69 1.01
C ALA A 12 -1.39 -18.72 -0.44
N THR A 13 -0.70 -19.49 -1.29
CA THR A 13 -1.06 -19.69 -2.70
C THR A 13 -2.43 -20.34 -2.85
N SER A 14 -2.66 -21.48 -2.19
CA SER A 14 -3.95 -22.20 -2.30
C SER A 14 -5.12 -21.39 -1.75
N SER A 15 -4.92 -20.64 -0.66
CA SER A 15 -5.95 -19.77 -0.09
C SER A 15 -6.30 -18.59 -0.99
N LEU A 16 -5.29 -17.98 -1.62
CA LEU A 16 -5.50 -16.89 -2.58
C LEU A 16 -6.30 -17.37 -3.80
N PHE A 17 -5.93 -18.50 -4.40
CA PHE A 17 -6.67 -19.06 -5.53
C PHE A 17 -8.10 -19.44 -5.16
N LYS A 18 -8.31 -20.04 -3.98
CA LYS A 18 -9.66 -20.33 -3.47
C LYS A 18 -10.49 -19.06 -3.33
N TRP A 19 -9.91 -17.98 -2.85
CA TRP A 19 -10.60 -16.70 -2.75
C TRP A 19 -10.93 -16.10 -4.12
N ILE A 20 -9.98 -16.10 -5.07
CA ILE A 20 -10.17 -15.62 -6.45
C ILE A 20 -11.35 -16.34 -7.12
N THR A 21 -11.42 -17.67 -7.02
CA THR A 21 -12.52 -18.46 -7.60
C THR A 21 -13.87 -18.11 -6.99
N ASN A 22 -13.93 -17.95 -5.65
CA ASN A 22 -15.15 -17.54 -4.97
C ASN A 22 -15.56 -16.10 -5.30
N ALA A 23 -14.60 -15.21 -5.51
CA ALA A 23 -14.83 -13.81 -5.82
C ALA A 23 -15.45 -13.63 -7.22
N TYR A 24 -14.91 -14.27 -8.25
CA TYR A 24 -15.52 -14.28 -9.59
C TYR A 24 -16.93 -14.87 -9.60
N GLY A 25 -17.17 -15.90 -8.78
CA GLY A 25 -18.49 -16.54 -8.69
C GLY A 25 -19.60 -15.61 -8.21
N ARG A 26 -19.26 -14.47 -7.58
CA ARG A 26 -20.24 -13.51 -7.03
C ARG A 26 -20.77 -12.51 -8.07
N LYS A 27 -20.17 -12.43 -9.27
CA LYS A 27 -20.60 -11.55 -10.38
C LYS A 27 -20.79 -10.08 -9.97
N ILE A 28 -19.88 -9.56 -9.15
CA ILE A 28 -19.85 -8.15 -8.75
C ILE A 28 -18.72 -7.50 -9.54
N ALA A 29 -19.05 -6.57 -10.44
CA ALA A 29 -18.08 -5.99 -11.38
C ALA A 29 -16.90 -5.29 -10.67
N GLU A 30 -17.15 -4.69 -9.52
CA GLU A 30 -16.13 -4.05 -8.68
C GLU A 30 -15.16 -5.09 -8.10
N ILE A 31 -15.68 -6.26 -7.72
CA ILE A 31 -14.86 -7.37 -7.21
C ILE A 31 -14.04 -7.97 -8.34
N ASP A 32 -14.61 -8.13 -9.53
CA ASP A 32 -13.89 -8.66 -10.69
C ASP A 32 -12.67 -7.78 -11.03
N LYS A 33 -12.82 -6.45 -10.97
CA LYS A 33 -11.68 -5.51 -11.14
C LYS A 33 -10.59 -5.71 -10.09
N VAL A 34 -10.95 -5.95 -8.83
CA VAL A 34 -9.98 -6.24 -7.76
C VAL A 34 -9.29 -7.57 -8.03
N VAL A 35 -10.02 -8.59 -8.46
CA VAL A 35 -9.46 -9.89 -8.78
C VAL A 35 -8.50 -9.80 -9.96
N ASP A 36 -8.84 -9.06 -11.02
CA ASP A 36 -7.96 -8.82 -12.17
C ASP A 36 -6.67 -8.11 -11.73
N MET A 37 -6.77 -7.10 -10.86
CA MET A 37 -5.61 -6.44 -10.28
C MET A 37 -4.72 -7.42 -9.51
N PHE A 38 -5.31 -8.30 -8.69
CA PHE A 38 -4.57 -9.30 -7.92
C PHE A 38 -3.87 -10.31 -8.83
N LYS A 39 -4.52 -10.74 -9.92
CA LYS A 39 -3.93 -11.61 -10.94
C LYS A 39 -2.73 -10.95 -11.62
N ASN A 40 -2.85 -9.67 -11.98
CA ASN A 40 -1.78 -8.91 -12.63
C ASN A 40 -0.55 -8.72 -11.72
N HIS A 41 -0.72 -8.80 -10.40
CA HIS A 41 0.34 -8.59 -9.40
C HIS A 41 0.55 -9.79 -8.47
N ILE A 42 0.26 -11.01 -8.95
CA ILE A 42 0.14 -12.19 -8.08
C ILE A 42 1.42 -12.51 -7.30
N SER A 43 2.60 -12.28 -7.89
CA SER A 43 3.89 -12.47 -7.21
C SER A 43 4.07 -11.51 -6.02
N GLY A 44 3.69 -10.24 -6.20
CA GLY A 44 3.72 -9.24 -5.13
C GLY A 44 2.72 -9.53 -4.03
N VAL A 45 1.52 -10.01 -4.40
CA VAL A 45 0.48 -10.42 -3.44
C VAL A 45 0.94 -11.63 -2.62
N LEU A 46 1.49 -12.67 -3.26
CA LEU A 46 2.02 -13.85 -2.56
C LEU A 46 3.18 -13.49 -1.64
N ASN A 47 4.09 -12.63 -2.09
CA ASN A 47 5.16 -12.11 -1.25
C ASN A 47 4.60 -11.34 -0.04
N ALA A 48 3.57 -10.51 -0.21
CA ALA A 48 2.95 -9.79 0.90
C ALA A 48 2.18 -10.70 1.88
N LEU A 49 1.63 -11.83 1.40
CA LEU A 49 0.92 -12.81 2.25
C LEU A 49 1.89 -13.69 3.06
N THR A 50 3.04 -14.01 2.48
CA THR A 50 4.08 -14.85 3.10
C THR A 50 5.01 -14.04 3.99
N GLN A 51 5.34 -12.82 3.59
CA GLN A 51 6.15 -11.92 4.39
C GLN A 51 5.28 -11.28 5.48
N ARG A 52 5.59 -11.55 6.75
CA ARG A 52 5.02 -10.84 7.91
C ARG A 52 5.55 -9.40 8.04
N LEU A 53 5.77 -8.71 6.92
CA LEU A 53 6.20 -7.31 6.94
C LEU A 53 5.00 -6.45 7.34
N SER A 54 5.15 -5.73 8.44
CA SER A 54 4.13 -4.80 8.91
C SER A 54 4.10 -3.57 8.00
N ASN A 55 2.92 -3.26 7.47
CA ASN A 55 2.67 -2.02 6.71
C ASN A 55 2.74 -0.76 7.60
N ALA A 56 2.91 -0.91 8.92
CA ALA A 56 2.89 0.18 9.88
C ALA A 56 3.93 1.29 9.59
N MET A 57 5.13 0.95 9.09
CA MET A 57 6.11 1.98 8.73
C MET A 57 5.67 2.81 7.53
N ALA A 58 5.10 2.17 6.51
CA ALA A 58 4.58 2.86 5.33
C ALA A 58 3.35 3.72 5.69
N GLU A 59 2.46 3.21 6.53
CA GLU A 59 1.30 3.95 7.04
C GLU A 59 1.70 5.18 7.84
N ARG A 60 2.70 5.05 8.72
CA ARG A 60 3.25 6.19 9.48
C ARG A 60 3.81 7.25 8.54
N LEU A 61 4.55 6.86 7.50
CA LEU A 61 5.08 7.80 6.51
C LEU A 61 3.95 8.47 5.71
N ASN A 62 2.98 7.70 5.24
CA ASN A 62 1.83 8.23 4.52
C ASN A 62 1.02 9.22 5.38
N GLY A 63 0.85 8.93 6.67
CA GLY A 63 0.22 9.82 7.64
C GLY A 63 0.94 11.16 7.75
N LYS A 64 2.27 11.16 7.92
CA LYS A 64 3.08 12.38 7.95
C LYS A 64 2.97 13.22 6.67
N ILE A 65 2.91 12.57 5.51
CA ILE A 65 2.73 13.26 4.21
C ILE A 65 1.33 13.89 4.12
N GLN A 66 0.29 13.18 4.56
CA GLN A 66 -1.08 13.68 4.57
C GLN A 66 -1.29 14.82 5.57
N GLU A 67 -0.71 14.70 6.76
CA GLU A 67 -0.67 15.76 7.77
C GLU A 67 -0.07 17.04 7.17
N LEU A 68 1.10 16.93 6.53
CA LEU A 68 1.77 18.06 5.90
C LEU A 68 0.91 18.70 4.78
N LYS A 69 0.26 17.89 3.95
CA LYS A 69 -0.68 18.38 2.93
C LYS A 69 -1.87 19.12 3.56
N THR A 70 -2.35 18.65 4.70
CA THR A 70 -3.50 19.20 5.42
C THR A 70 -3.15 20.53 6.09
N VAL A 71 -2.02 20.57 6.81
CA VAL A 71 -1.48 21.79 7.44
C VAL A 71 -1.18 22.86 6.39
N GLY A 72 -0.59 22.47 5.27
CA GLY A 72 -0.32 23.37 4.15
C GLY A 72 -1.58 23.84 3.39
N ARG A 73 -2.77 23.30 3.70
CA ARG A 73 -4.03 23.53 2.95
C ARG A 73 -3.89 23.28 1.45
N GLY A 74 -3.07 22.30 1.10
CA GLY A 74 -2.68 22.00 -0.27
C GLY A 74 -1.52 22.87 -0.78
N TYR A 75 -0.75 22.32 -1.70
CA TYR A 75 0.40 23.00 -2.31
C TYR A 75 0.08 23.35 -3.75
N ARG A 76 0.43 24.59 -4.16
CA ARG A 76 0.21 25.09 -5.52
C ARG A 76 0.93 24.25 -6.59
N THR A 77 2.12 23.73 -6.27
CA THR A 77 2.95 22.94 -7.18
C THR A 77 3.51 21.71 -6.46
N PHE A 78 3.77 20.64 -7.22
CA PHE A 78 4.41 19.44 -6.67
C PHE A 78 5.82 19.71 -6.14
N ALA A 79 6.57 20.63 -6.78
CA ALA A 79 7.90 21.02 -6.31
C ALA A 79 7.86 21.56 -4.87
N ASN A 80 6.90 22.44 -4.57
CA ASN A 80 6.74 22.99 -3.22
C ASN A 80 6.31 21.92 -2.21
N PHE A 81 5.45 20.98 -2.62
CA PHE A 81 5.06 19.87 -1.75
C PHE A 81 6.25 18.95 -1.45
N ARG A 82 7.04 18.60 -2.46
CA ARG A 82 8.24 17.78 -2.32
C ARG A 82 9.26 18.45 -1.40
N SER A 83 9.54 19.74 -1.58
CA SER A 83 10.45 20.48 -0.70
C SER A 83 9.97 20.48 0.75
N ALA A 84 8.66 20.66 0.97
CA ALA A 84 8.09 20.58 2.32
C ALA A 84 8.22 19.17 2.93
N ILE A 85 7.97 18.11 2.16
CA ILE A 85 8.17 16.73 2.64
C ILE A 85 9.63 16.52 3.03
N LEU A 86 10.58 16.94 2.20
CA LEU A 86 12.00 16.79 2.47
C LEU A 86 12.46 17.64 3.65
N PHE A 87 11.89 18.83 3.83
CA PHE A 87 12.20 19.68 4.98
C PHE A 87 11.74 19.08 6.30
N PHE A 88 10.47 18.68 6.41
CA PHE A 88 9.91 18.20 7.67
C PHE A 88 10.20 16.72 7.95
N ASN A 89 10.41 15.90 6.91
CA ASN A 89 10.54 14.45 7.04
C ASN A 89 11.80 13.86 6.38
N GLY A 90 12.57 14.65 5.63
CA GLY A 90 13.73 14.20 4.86
C GLY A 90 15.07 14.81 5.26
N GLY A 91 15.10 15.64 6.30
CA GLY A 91 16.35 16.23 6.82
C GLY A 91 16.99 17.28 5.92
N LEU A 92 16.20 17.97 5.08
CA LEU A 92 16.71 19.08 4.26
C LEU A 92 17.10 20.26 5.18
N ASP A 93 18.38 20.63 5.17
CA ASP A 93 18.85 21.82 5.89
C ASP A 93 18.54 23.08 5.04
N LEU A 94 17.80 24.03 5.61
CA LEU A 94 17.34 25.24 4.92
C LEU A 94 18.22 26.47 5.18
N TYR A 95 19.18 26.38 6.12
CA TYR A 95 20.09 27.47 6.40
C TYR A 95 21.43 27.23 5.70
N PRO A 96 21.94 28.18 4.91
CA PRO A 96 23.35 28.16 4.55
C PRO A 96 24.18 28.39 5.82
N HIS A 97 25.24 27.60 5.98
CA HIS A 97 26.28 27.86 6.98
C HIS A 97 26.95 29.21 6.76
#